data_AF-A0A921BNB3-F1
#
_entry.id   AF-A0A921BNB3-F1
#
_cell.length_a   1.000
_cell.length_b   1.000
_cell.length_c   1.000
_cell.angle_alpha   90.00
_cell.angle_beta   90.00
_cell.angle_gamma   90.00
#
_symmetry.space_group_name_H-M   'P 1'
#
loop_
_entity.id
_entity.type
_entity.pdbx_description
1 polymer ?
#
loop_
_entity_poly.entity_id
_entity_poly.type
_entity_poly.pdbx_seq_one_letter_code
_entity_poly.pdbx_strand_id
1 'polypeptide(L)'
;MFAFGLLTTFQGELFDGTRGLLELADERVEVQVEARCWCGSRATHNARLVDGVQVYDGKLFVIDDPNDERVAFRTALPAPLAVRPNWSGRRPGRGPRERSGLEAEPARQVV
;
A
#
# COMPACT_ATOMS: atom_id res chain seq x y z
N MET A 1 27.81 -8.05 -4.87
CA MET A 1 26.69 -7.92 -5.82
C MET A 1 25.50 -7.36 -5.07
N PHE A 2 24.66 -6.54 -5.69
CA PHE A 2 23.51 -5.90 -5.02
C PHE A 2 22.22 -6.23 -5.77
N ALA A 3 21.14 -6.43 -5.01
CA ALA A 3 19.79 -6.62 -5.51
C ALA A 3 18.84 -5.65 -4.80
N PHE A 4 17.82 -5.16 -5.51
CA PHE A 4 16.83 -4.22 -4.98
C PHE A 4 15.44 -4.76 -5.28
N GLY A 5 14.52 -4.63 -4.32
CA GLY A 5 13.17 -5.14 -4.48
C GLY A 5 12.26 -4.76 -3.32
N LEU A 6 10.98 -5.07 -3.48
CA LEU A 6 9.99 -4.90 -2.42
C LEU A 6 10.15 -6.03 -1.39
N LEU A 7 10.16 -5.66 -0.11
CA LEU A 7 10.27 -6.64 0.98
C LEU A 7 8.96 -7.42 1.16
N THR A 8 7.87 -6.68 1.27
CA THR A 8 6.54 -7.20 1.60
C THR A 8 5.49 -6.78 0.60
N THR A 9 4.50 -7.63 0.45
CA THR A 9 3.26 -7.41 -0.29
C THR A 9 2.37 -6.39 0.46
N PHE A 10 1.28 -5.93 -0.17
CA PHE A 10 0.34 -5.01 0.52
C PHE A 10 -0.37 -5.66 1.71
N GLN A 11 -0.37 -7.00 1.75
CA GLN A 11 -0.89 -7.83 2.82
C GLN A 11 0.03 -7.86 4.04
N GLY A 12 1.27 -7.37 3.92
CA GLY A 12 2.27 -7.42 5.00
C GLY A 12 3.12 -8.70 5.01
N GLU A 13 2.85 -9.61 4.07
CA GLU A 13 3.62 -10.87 3.93
C GLU A 13 4.84 -10.68 3.04
N LEU A 14 5.92 -11.43 3.30
CA LEU A 14 7.10 -11.45 2.44
C LEU A 14 6.73 -11.96 1.04
N PHE A 15 7.26 -11.32 0.00
CA PHE A 15 7.24 -11.91 -1.34
C PHE A 15 8.06 -13.19 -1.35
N ASP A 16 7.59 -14.24 -2.02
CA ASP A 16 8.31 -15.52 -2.11
C ASP A 16 9.69 -15.36 -2.73
N GLY A 17 9.81 -14.53 -3.78
CA GLY A 17 11.11 -14.19 -4.38
C GLY A 17 12.04 -13.49 -3.40
N THR A 18 11.52 -12.55 -2.61
CA THR A 18 12.33 -11.84 -1.60
C THR A 18 12.70 -12.74 -0.43
N ARG A 19 11.85 -13.70 -0.06
CA ARG A 19 12.17 -14.71 0.96
C ARG A 19 13.43 -15.48 0.57
N GLY A 20 13.49 -16.00 -0.65
CA GLY A 20 14.68 -16.69 -1.15
C GLY A 20 15.93 -15.79 -1.24
N LEU A 21 15.77 -14.52 -1.60
CA LEU A 21 16.89 -13.57 -1.61
C LEU A 21 17.44 -13.31 -0.19
N LEU A 22 16.57 -13.20 0.81
CA LEU A 22 16.98 -12.98 2.19
C LEU A 22 17.68 -14.20 2.80
N GLU A 23 17.33 -15.41 2.37
CA GLU A 23 18.02 -16.64 2.82
C GLU A 23 19.47 -16.70 2.34
N LEU A 24 19.77 -16.10 1.18
CA LEU A 24 21.11 -16.06 0.59
C LEU A 24 21.90 -14.79 0.93
N ALA A 25 21.25 -13.75 1.44
CA ALA A 25 21.87 -12.45 1.62
C ALA A 25 22.73 -12.41 2.90
N ASP A 26 23.97 -11.96 2.77
CA ASP A 26 24.83 -11.65 3.92
C ASP A 26 24.33 -10.42 4.70
N GLU A 27 23.83 -9.41 3.96
CA GLU A 27 23.34 -8.16 4.53
C GLU A 27 22.07 -7.68 3.81
N ARG A 28 21.10 -7.19 4.60
CA ARG A 28 19.95 -6.43 4.09
C ARG A 28 20.06 -4.98 4.52
N VAL A 29 19.89 -4.06 3.58
CA VAL A 29 19.90 -2.62 3.84
C VAL A 29 18.60 -2.02 3.33
N GLU A 30 17.90 -1.29 4.19
CA GLU A 30 16.71 -0.55 3.78
C GLU A 30 17.10 0.65 2.91
N VAL A 31 16.27 0.94 1.91
CA VAL A 31 16.54 2.04 0.97
C VAL A 31 16.61 3.36 1.75
N GLN A 32 17.64 4.16 1.48
CA GLN A 32 17.95 5.41 2.20
C GLN A 32 16.85 6.49 2.06
N VAL A 33 15.97 6.35 1.07
CA VAL A 33 14.81 7.23 0.89
C VAL A 33 13.68 6.76 1.80
N GLU A 34 13.47 7.49 2.88
CA GLU A 34 12.37 7.22 3.81
C GLU A 34 11.04 7.63 3.18
N ALA A 35 10.27 6.62 2.75
CA ALA A 35 8.87 6.80 2.45
C ALA A 35 8.14 7.31 3.71
N ARG A 36 7.26 8.30 3.56
CA ARG A 36 6.43 8.80 4.65
C ARG A 36 5.03 8.24 4.57
N CYS A 37 4.52 7.78 5.69
CA CYS A 37 3.12 7.44 5.83
C CYS A 37 2.28 8.73 5.85
N TRP A 38 0.99 8.62 5.57
CA TRP A 38 0.05 9.73 5.66
C TRP A 38 0.04 10.42 7.03
N CYS A 39 0.36 9.68 8.10
CA CYS A 39 0.42 10.18 9.47
C CYS A 39 1.67 11.02 9.75
N GLY A 40 2.63 11.07 8.82
CA GLY A 40 3.89 11.80 8.95
C GLY A 40 5.06 10.96 9.47
N SER A 41 4.81 9.78 10.05
CA SER A 41 5.83 8.83 10.48
C SER A 41 6.44 8.07 9.30
N ARG A 42 7.61 7.45 9.52
CA ARG A 42 8.29 6.58 8.55
C ARG A 42 7.37 5.42 8.15
N ALA A 43 7.14 5.28 6.86
CA ALA A 43 6.45 4.13 6.30
C ALA A 43 7.43 2.97 6.13
N THR A 44 6.96 1.77 6.42
CA THR A 44 7.73 0.52 6.29
C THR A 44 7.08 -0.45 5.32
N HIS A 45 5.81 -0.23 4.98
CA HIS A 45 5.02 -1.12 4.14
C HIS A 45 4.28 -0.34 3.06
N ASN A 46 3.89 -1.03 2.01
CA ASN A 46 2.93 -0.52 1.05
C ASN A 46 1.53 -0.99 1.47
N ALA A 47 0.54 -0.14 1.25
CA ALA A 47 -0.86 -0.43 1.53
C ALA A 47 -1.67 -0.23 0.26
N ARG A 48 -2.52 -1.21 -0.04
CA ARG A 48 -3.58 -1.06 -1.03
C ARG A 48 -4.80 -0.48 -0.35
N LEU A 49 -5.39 0.49 -1.03
CA LEU A 49 -6.64 1.13 -0.70
C LEU A 49 -7.70 0.68 -1.68
N VAL A 50 -8.88 0.35 -1.16
CA VAL A 50 -10.12 0.26 -1.92
C VAL A 50 -11.10 1.22 -1.27
N ASP A 51 -11.59 2.18 -2.04
CA ASP A 51 -12.52 3.22 -1.56
C ASP A 51 -12.00 3.98 -0.32
N GLY A 52 -10.67 4.16 -0.25
CA GLY A 52 -10.02 4.85 0.88
C GLY A 52 -9.89 4.03 2.16
N VAL A 53 -10.23 2.74 2.13
CA VAL A 53 -9.99 1.79 3.23
C VAL A 53 -8.84 0.86 2.88
N GLN A 54 -7.92 0.63 3.81
CA GLN A 54 -6.82 -0.28 3.59
C GLN A 54 -7.32 -1.72 3.55
N VAL A 55 -6.94 -2.45 2.52
CA VAL A 55 -7.28 -3.86 2.34
C VAL A 55 -6.03 -4.74 2.46
N TYR A 56 -6.20 -5.93 3.02
CA TYR A 56 -5.15 -6.96 3.16
C TYR A 56 -5.47 -8.22 2.35
N ASP A 57 -6.55 -8.20 1.58
CA ASP A 57 -6.99 -9.32 0.76
C ASP A 57 -7.04 -8.93 -0.72
N GLY A 58 -6.99 -9.94 -1.59
CA GLY A 58 -7.12 -9.78 -3.04
C GLY A 58 -5.85 -10.13 -3.82
N LYS A 59 -5.91 -9.94 -5.13
CA LYS A 59 -4.82 -10.32 -6.05
C LYS A 59 -3.59 -9.44 -5.86
N LEU A 60 -2.42 -10.07 -5.76
CA LEU A 60 -1.12 -9.38 -5.60
C LEU A 60 -0.81 -8.45 -6.77
N PHE A 61 -1.00 -8.95 -7.99
CA PHE A 61 -0.73 -8.23 -9.21
C PHE A 61 -2.04 -7.69 -9.77
N VAL A 62 -2.11 -6.36 -9.85
CA VAL A 62 -3.21 -5.63 -10.50
C VAL A 62 -2.53 -4.51 -11.27
N ILE A 63 -2.94 -4.34 -12.52
CA ILE A 63 -2.55 -3.20 -13.35
C ILE A 63 -3.61 -2.13 -13.12
N ASP A 64 -3.15 -0.91 -12.90
CA ASP A 64 -4.03 0.24 -12.70
C ASP A 64 -4.80 0.51 -13.99
N ASP A 65 -6.14 0.53 -13.93
CA ASP A 65 -6.99 0.97 -15.03
C ASP A 65 -7.22 2.48 -14.84
N PRO A 66 -6.84 3.33 -15.81
CA PRO A 66 -7.05 4.78 -15.69
C PRO A 66 -8.52 5.19 -15.54
N ASN A 67 -9.48 4.28 -15.77
CA ASN A 67 -10.91 4.52 -15.55
C ASN A 67 -11.44 3.97 -14.20
N ASP A 68 -10.63 3.27 -13.40
CA ASP A 68 -11.02 2.74 -12.09
C ASP A 68 -10.25 3.43 -10.95
N GLU A 69 -10.83 4.52 -10.43
CA GLU A 69 -10.23 5.30 -9.34
C GLU A 69 -10.40 4.66 -7.94
N ARG A 70 -11.01 3.47 -7.84
CA ARG A 70 -11.31 2.86 -6.53
C ARG A 70 -10.09 2.29 -5.85
N VAL A 71 -9.12 1.83 -6.62
CA VAL A 71 -7.90 1.21 -6.11
C VAL A 71 -6.78 2.24 -6.06
N ALA A 72 -6.13 2.38 -4.91
CA ALA A 72 -4.95 3.24 -4.80
C ALA A 72 -3.85 2.55 -3.99
N PHE A 73 -2.58 2.81 -4.32
CA PHE A 73 -1.45 2.32 -3.54
C PHE A 73 -0.75 3.47 -2.83
N ARG A 74 -0.46 3.29 -1.54
CA ARG A 74 0.20 4.30 -0.70
C ARG A 74 1.15 3.66 0.29
N THR A 75 2.07 4.46 0.81
CA THR A 75 3.02 4.05 1.85
C THR A 75 2.36 4.11 3.24
N ALA A 76 2.53 3.06 4.02
CA ALA A 76 1.85 2.85 5.29
C ALA A 76 2.81 2.51 6.46
N LEU A 77 2.29 2.72 7.66
CA LEU A 77 2.90 2.27 8.91
C LEU A 77 2.89 0.73 9.02
N PRO A 78 3.63 0.14 9.98
CA PRO A 78 3.54 -1.29 10.27
C PRO A 78 2.10 -1.75 10.50
N ALA A 79 1.76 -2.96 10.07
CA ALA A 79 0.42 -3.53 10.09
C ALA A 79 -0.39 -3.35 11.39
N PRO A 80 0.16 -3.44 12.63
CA PRO A 80 -0.66 -3.20 13.83
C PRO A 80 -1.04 -1.72 14.04
N LEU A 81 -0.36 -0.77 13.39
CA LEU A 81 -0.62 0.68 13.50
C LEU A 81 -1.38 1.25 12.28
N ALA A 82 -1.57 0.45 11.24
CA ALA A 82 -2.21 0.85 9.99
C ALA A 82 -3.75 0.87 10.07
N VAL A 83 -4.34 0.32 11.14
CA VAL A 83 -5.79 0.24 11.36
C VAL A 83 -6.33 1.58 11.90
N ARG A 84 -6.38 2.62 11.06
CA ARG A 84 -7.13 3.85 11.38
C ARG A 84 -8.36 3.95 10.46
N PRO A 85 -9.59 3.95 11.03
CA PRO A 85 -10.84 3.83 10.26
C PRO A 85 -11.21 5.06 9.41
N ASN A 86 -10.36 6.08 9.32
CA ASN A 86 -10.65 7.29 8.55
C ASN A 86 -9.42 7.72 7.74
N TRP A 87 -9.01 6.87 6.81
CA TRP A 87 -7.91 7.14 5.88
C TRP A 87 -8.38 7.98 4.68
N SER A 88 -9.15 9.05 4.95
CA SER A 88 -9.91 9.83 3.95
C SER A 88 -9.08 10.75 3.03
N GLY A 89 -7.79 10.47 2.82
CA GLY A 89 -6.90 11.30 2.00
C GLY A 89 -6.67 12.72 2.54
N ARG A 90 -7.30 13.10 3.65
CA ARG A 90 -7.02 14.33 4.40
C ARG A 90 -5.82 14.09 5.30
N ARG A 91 -4.73 14.83 5.06
CA ARG A 91 -3.67 15.00 6.08
C ARG A 91 -4.35 15.50 7.37
N PRO A 92 -3.94 15.02 8.56
CA PRO A 92 -4.42 15.62 9.79
C PRO A 92 -4.01 17.10 9.77
N GLY A 93 -4.98 18.02 9.68
CA GLY A 93 -4.75 19.48 9.64
C GLY A 93 -5.19 20.24 8.39
N ARG A 94 -5.74 19.61 7.34
CA ARG A 94 -6.35 20.35 6.20
C ARG A 94 -7.87 20.11 6.15
N GLY A 95 -8.63 21.20 6.25
CA GLY A 95 -10.10 21.21 6.29
C GLY A 95 -10.79 20.59 5.07
N PRO A 96 -12.13 20.41 5.12
CA PRO A 96 -12.85 19.57 4.18
C PRO A 96 -12.99 20.21 2.80
N ARG A 97 -12.86 19.43 1.74
CA ARG A 97 -13.59 19.64 0.49
C ARG A 97 -14.56 18.47 0.33
N GLU A 98 -15.82 18.82 0.04
CA GLU A 98 -16.97 17.92 -0.09
C GLU A 98 -16.78 16.91 -1.22
N ARG A 99 -17.33 15.70 -1.03
CA ARG A 99 -17.58 14.72 -2.09
C ARG A 99 -18.98 14.16 -1.88
N SER A 100 -19.90 14.50 -2.78
CA SER A 100 -21.20 13.84 -2.92
C SER A 100 -20.97 12.46 -3.53
N GLY A 101 -21.63 11.46 -2.94
CA GLY A 101 -21.33 10.03 -3.11
C GLY A 101 -21.78 9.41 -4.42
N LEU A 102 -21.50 8.11 -4.55
CA LEU A 102 -22.22 7.15 -5.39
C LEU A 102 -21.76 5.72 -5.06
N GLU A 103 -22.74 4.82 -4.95
CA GLU A 103 -22.62 3.41 -4.60
C GLU A 103 -21.87 2.58 -5.65
N ALA A 104 -21.25 1.49 -5.18
CA ALA A 104 -20.29 0.67 -5.91
C ALA A 104 -20.92 -0.55 -6.63
N GLU A 105 -20.88 -0.58 -7.96
CA GLU A 105 -21.01 -1.83 -8.76
C GLU A 105 -19.63 -2.46 -9.08
N PRO A 106 -19.53 -3.80 -9.27
CA PRO A 106 -18.24 -4.50 -9.33
C PRO A 106 -17.62 -4.52 -10.73
N ALA A 107 -16.35 -4.09 -10.83
CA ALA A 107 -15.57 -4.05 -12.06
C ALA A 107 -15.18 -5.47 -12.55
N ARG A 108 -15.39 -5.72 -13.84
CA ARG A 108 -15.03 -6.95 -14.55
C ARG A 108 -13.58 -6.89 -15.04
N GLN A 109 -12.88 -8.01 -14.85
CA GLN A 109 -11.49 -8.27 -15.19
C GLN A 109 -11.27 -8.52 -16.69
N VAL A 110 -10.19 -7.99 -17.26
CA VAL A 110 -9.61 -8.45 -18.54
C VAL A 110 -8.18 -8.92 -18.29
N VAL A 111 -7.84 -10.04 -18.91
CA VAL A 111 -6.64 -10.90 -18.72
C VAL A 111 -5.35 -10.22 -19.14
#